data_AF-A0A3B8WX90-F1
#
_entry.id   AF-A0A3B8WX90-F1
#
_cell.length_a   1.000
_cell.length_b   1.000
_cell.length_c   1.000
_cell.angle_alpha   90.00
_cell.angle_beta   90.00
_cell.angle_gamma   90.00
#
_symmetry.space_group_name_H-M   'P 1'
#
loop_
_entity.id
_entity.type
_entity.pdbx_description
1 polymer ?
#
loop_
_entity_poly.entity_id
_entity_poly.type
_entity_poly.pdbx_seq_one_letter_code
_entity_poly.pdbx_strand_id
1 'polypeptide(L)'
;MRKQGEKLPTLYASGGSLMLRKSMFQALGGFDPIYKPFYGEDSDLGLRAWRQGWSSYFEPNAYIVHQSRGAIKENNDLRYVKCIRRRNRYLLEWIHLEPYQLALFSFPITLLKLIGEALLFDRTNLRGFCLAVPRIPAVVKKRAMLRRSSSLSLSDVLKRIRAYC
;
A
#
# COMPACT_ATOMS: atom_id res chain seq x y z
N MET A 1 -13.14 -7.25 -27.46
CA MET A 1 -11.68 -7.02 -27.41
C MET A 1 -11.44 -5.57 -26.99
N ARG A 2 -10.49 -5.33 -26.07
CA ARG A 2 -10.16 -3.95 -25.61
C ARG A 2 -9.52 -3.15 -26.73
N LYS A 3 -9.75 -1.84 -26.76
CA LYS A 3 -9.20 -0.97 -27.81
C LYS A 3 -7.75 -0.64 -27.52
N GLN A 4 -6.91 -0.56 -28.56
CA GLN A 4 -5.53 -0.10 -28.43
C GLN A 4 -5.52 1.34 -27.89
N GLY A 5 -4.74 1.60 -26.83
CA GLY A 5 -4.69 2.90 -26.15
C GLY A 5 -5.75 3.12 -25.05
N GLU A 6 -6.56 2.10 -24.72
CA GLU A 6 -7.46 2.14 -23.57
C GLU A 6 -6.66 2.28 -22.26
N LYS A 7 -6.91 3.35 -21.52
CA LYS A 7 -6.25 3.62 -20.23
C LYS A 7 -6.87 2.74 -19.15
N LEU A 8 -6.08 1.84 -18.58
CA LEU A 8 -6.50 0.96 -17.49
C LEU A 8 -5.92 1.46 -16.16
N PRO A 9 -6.56 2.39 -15.46
CA PRO A 9 -5.98 2.93 -14.23
C PRO A 9 -5.85 1.84 -13.17
N THR A 10 -4.77 1.91 -12.42
CA THR A 10 -4.50 0.98 -11.31
C THR A 10 -3.93 1.76 -10.15
N LEU A 11 -4.32 1.39 -8.92
CA LEU A 11 -3.65 1.83 -7.70
C LEU A 11 -2.37 1.04 -7.42
N TYR A 12 -2.18 -0.06 -8.14
CA TYR A 12 -1.12 -1.03 -7.90
C TYR A 12 0.05 -0.77 -8.83
N ALA A 13 1.08 -0.11 -8.30
CA ALA A 13 2.39 0.01 -8.92
C ALA A 13 3.26 -1.16 -8.43
N SER A 14 3.03 -2.37 -8.95
CA SER A 14 3.79 -3.58 -8.57
C SER A 14 5.30 -3.35 -8.69
N GLY A 15 6.05 -3.44 -7.58
CA GLY A 15 7.49 -3.14 -7.58
C GLY A 15 8.32 -3.98 -8.56
N GLY A 16 7.87 -5.19 -8.91
CA GLY A 16 8.54 -6.07 -9.89
C GLY A 16 8.18 -5.82 -11.36
N SER A 17 7.24 -4.89 -11.63
CA SER A 17 6.72 -4.63 -12.98
C SER A 17 6.23 -3.18 -13.10
N LEU A 18 7.11 -2.23 -12.75
CA LEU A 18 6.82 -0.80 -12.70
C LEU A 18 7.79 -0.01 -13.57
N MET A 19 7.25 0.85 -14.43
CA MET A 19 8.01 1.86 -15.17
C MET A 19 7.54 3.25 -14.75
N LEU A 20 8.50 4.13 -14.43
CA LEU A 20 8.22 5.50 -13.97
C LEU A 20 9.35 6.45 -14.38
N ARG A 21 9.07 7.75 -14.40
CA ARG A 21 10.10 8.77 -14.64
C ARG A 21 10.97 8.94 -13.39
N LYS A 22 12.30 8.93 -13.56
CA LYS A 22 13.26 9.14 -12.45
C LYS A 22 12.97 10.41 -11.65
N SER A 23 12.63 11.51 -12.32
CA SER A 23 12.28 12.78 -11.67
C SER A 23 11.05 12.66 -10.76
N MET A 24 10.03 11.89 -11.16
CA MET A 24 8.83 11.65 -10.35
C MET A 24 9.16 10.79 -9.12
N PHE A 25 10.01 9.77 -9.26
CA PHE A 25 10.46 8.96 -8.11
C PHE A 25 11.23 9.80 -7.09
N GLN A 26 12.14 10.64 -7.57
CA GLN A 26 12.92 11.54 -6.72
C GLN A 26 12.04 12.59 -6.04
N ALA A 27 11.08 13.17 -6.76
CA ALA A 27 10.11 14.11 -6.21
C ALA A 27 9.23 13.48 -5.11
N LEU A 28 8.96 12.19 -5.20
CA LEU A 28 8.25 11.42 -4.18
C LEU A 28 9.15 10.98 -3.01
N GLY A 29 10.46 11.21 -3.06
CA GLY A 29 11.40 10.73 -2.03
C GLY A 29 11.63 9.21 -2.07
N GLY A 30 11.30 8.56 -3.19
CA GLY A 30 11.49 7.12 -3.40
C GLY A 30 10.60 6.22 -2.54
N PHE A 31 11.09 5.02 -2.24
CA PHE A 31 10.42 4.04 -1.38
C PHE A 31 10.52 4.44 0.09
N ASP A 32 9.40 4.38 0.79
CA ASP A 32 9.35 4.81 2.18
C ASP A 32 9.95 3.75 3.12
N PRO A 33 11.00 4.08 3.91
CA PRO A 33 11.67 3.11 4.78
C PRO A 33 10.78 2.62 5.93
N ILE A 34 9.62 3.23 6.17
CA ILE A 34 8.67 2.73 7.19
C ILE A 34 8.23 1.28 6.92
N TYR A 35 8.23 0.86 5.65
CA TYR A 35 7.84 -0.48 5.21
C TYR A 35 8.96 -1.51 5.27
N LYS A 36 10.21 -1.12 5.60
CA LYS A 36 11.33 -2.06 5.72
C LYS A 36 10.97 -3.25 6.63
N PRO A 37 11.36 -4.49 6.29
CA PRO A 37 12.28 -4.85 5.20
C PRO A 37 11.66 -5.05 3.81
N PHE A 38 10.34 -5.20 3.68
CA PHE A 38 9.69 -5.54 2.41
C PHE A 38 8.16 -5.35 2.45
N TYR A 39 7.52 -5.32 1.29
CA TYR A 39 6.08 -5.24 1.03
C TYR A 39 5.40 -3.95 1.51
N GLY A 40 4.71 -3.28 0.58
CA GLY A 40 3.86 -2.10 0.87
C GLY A 40 4.49 -0.79 0.44
N GLU A 41 5.81 -0.73 0.26
CA GLU A 41 6.55 0.43 -0.26
C GLU A 41 6.12 0.83 -1.68
N ASP A 42 5.75 -0.16 -2.49
CA ASP A 42 5.35 -0.01 -3.89
C ASP A 42 3.90 0.48 -4.01
N SER A 43 3.00 -0.10 -3.22
CA SER A 43 1.62 0.38 -3.03
C SER A 43 1.59 1.81 -2.51
N ASP A 44 2.43 2.13 -1.52
CA ASP A 44 2.54 3.47 -0.97
C ASP A 44 3.06 4.48 -2.00
N LEU A 45 4.10 4.12 -2.77
CA LEU A 45 4.61 4.96 -3.84
C LEU A 45 3.53 5.27 -4.89
N GLY A 46 2.77 4.25 -5.31
CA GLY A 46 1.65 4.40 -6.24
C GLY A 46 0.56 5.33 -5.70
N LEU A 47 0.14 5.14 -4.45
CA LEU A 47 -0.83 6.01 -3.79
C LEU A 47 -0.34 7.45 -3.68
N ARG A 48 0.93 7.67 -3.30
CA ARG A 48 1.51 9.02 -3.26
C ARG A 48 1.57 9.67 -4.63
N ALA A 49 1.91 8.92 -5.69
CA ALA A 49 1.87 9.41 -7.07
C ALA A 49 0.45 9.85 -7.47
N TRP A 50 -0.55 9.00 -7.23
CA TRP A 50 -1.95 9.35 -7.48
C TRP A 50 -2.40 10.60 -6.74
N ARG A 51 -1.97 10.76 -5.48
CA ARG A 51 -2.27 11.95 -4.68
C ARG A 51 -1.56 13.22 -5.15
N GLN A 52 -0.56 13.10 -6.02
CA GLN A 52 0.03 14.22 -6.78
C GLN A 52 -0.69 14.49 -8.11
N GLY A 53 -1.74 13.73 -8.43
CA GLY A 53 -2.41 13.77 -9.73
C GLY A 53 -1.68 12.97 -10.81
N TRP A 54 -0.69 12.16 -10.44
CA TRP A 54 0.06 11.31 -11.38
C TRP A 54 -0.56 9.93 -11.42
N SER A 55 -1.31 9.67 -12.49
CA SER A 55 -1.99 8.40 -12.70
C SER A 55 -1.02 7.28 -13.05
N SER A 56 -1.28 6.07 -12.55
CA SER A 56 -0.65 4.83 -13.02
C SER A 56 -1.63 3.97 -13.81
N TYR A 57 -1.13 3.30 -14.85
CA TYR A 57 -1.92 2.50 -15.78
C TYR A 57 -1.32 1.10 -15.93
N PHE A 58 -2.19 0.10 -16.07
CA PHE A 58 -1.81 -1.26 -16.45
C PHE A 58 -1.65 -1.33 -17.98
N GLU A 59 -0.51 -1.82 -18.45
CA GLU A 59 -0.23 -2.03 -19.88
C GLU A 59 -0.40 -3.52 -20.23
N PRO A 60 -1.49 -3.90 -20.91
CA PRO A 60 -1.78 -5.32 -21.19
C PRO A 60 -0.82 -5.95 -22.20
N ASN A 61 -0.08 -5.15 -22.98
CA ASN A 61 0.90 -5.67 -23.94
C ASN A 61 2.31 -5.81 -23.36
N ALA A 62 2.53 -5.38 -22.11
CA ALA A 62 3.82 -5.52 -21.42
C ALA A 62 3.82 -6.81 -20.60
N TYR A 63 4.66 -7.77 -21.01
CA TYR A 63 4.78 -9.08 -20.37
C TYR A 63 6.11 -9.19 -19.62
N ILE A 64 6.04 -9.66 -18.37
CA ILE A 64 7.21 -9.88 -17.51
C ILE A 64 7.10 -11.28 -16.91
N VAL A 65 8.18 -12.03 -16.97
CA VAL A 65 8.26 -13.35 -16.32
C VAL A 65 8.62 -13.16 -14.85
N HIS A 66 7.66 -13.38 -13.96
CA HIS A 66 7.90 -13.37 -12.52
C HIS A 66 8.17 -14.79 -12.03
N GLN A 67 9.38 -15.04 -11.53
CA GLN A 67 9.72 -16.35 -10.96
C GLN A 67 8.85 -16.65 -9.73
N SER A 68 8.40 -17.89 -9.59
CA SER A 68 7.52 -18.31 -8.48
C SER A 68 8.24 -18.33 -7.13
N ARG A 69 9.56 -18.48 -7.15
CA ARG A 69 10.45 -18.37 -5.99
C ARG A 69 10.92 -16.93 -5.85
N GLY A 70 10.68 -16.35 -4.67
CA GLY A 70 11.06 -14.97 -4.37
C GLY A 70 12.03 -14.94 -3.19
N ALA A 71 13.10 -14.17 -3.32
CA ALA A 71 14.19 -14.07 -2.34
C ALA A 71 13.70 -13.84 -0.90
N ILE A 72 12.62 -13.08 -0.70
CA ILE A 72 12.04 -12.85 0.62
C ILE A 72 11.57 -14.15 1.27
N LYS A 73 10.82 -14.99 0.54
CA LYS A 73 10.28 -16.25 1.08
C LYS A 73 11.37 -17.32 1.26
N GLU A 74 12.41 -17.29 0.43
CA GLU A 74 13.52 -18.25 0.52
C GLU A 74 14.44 -17.96 1.69
N ASN A 75 14.66 -16.68 2.01
CA ASN A 75 15.62 -16.26 3.02
C ASN A 75 15.00 -15.88 4.38
N ASN A 76 13.69 -16.05 4.56
CA ASN A 76 13.00 -15.67 5.80
C ASN A 76 11.92 -16.68 6.20
N ASP A 77 11.72 -16.84 7.51
CA ASP A 77 10.60 -17.62 8.05
C ASP A 77 9.25 -17.09 7.53
N LEU A 78 8.37 -17.99 7.10
CA LEU A 78 7.08 -17.63 6.51
C LEU A 78 6.16 -16.91 7.51
N ARG A 79 6.22 -17.22 8.81
CA ARG A 79 5.42 -16.50 9.81
C ARG A 79 5.94 -15.08 10.00
N TYR A 80 7.26 -14.87 9.99
CA TYR A 80 7.86 -13.54 9.97
C TYR A 80 7.41 -12.73 8.74
N VAL A 81 7.50 -13.31 7.55
CA VAL A 81 7.04 -12.67 6.30
C VAL A 81 5.57 -12.28 6.38
N LYS A 82 4.69 -13.18 6.85
CA LYS A 82 3.27 -12.89 7.05
C LYS A 82 3.06 -11.77 8.09
N CYS A 83 3.77 -11.79 9.21
CA CYS A 83 3.67 -10.75 10.24
C CYS A 83 4.05 -9.36 9.69
N ILE A 84 5.15 -9.25 8.94
CA ILE A 84 5.59 -8.00 8.31
C ILE A 84 4.57 -7.51 7.28
N ARG A 85 3.98 -8.41 6.47
CA ARG A 85 2.88 -8.05 5.55
C ARG A 85 1.67 -7.48 6.29
N ARG A 86 1.29 -8.08 7.43
CA ARG A 86 0.17 -7.60 8.25
C ARG A 86 0.47 -6.23 8.86
N ARG A 87 1.68 -6.06 9.42
CA ARG A 87 2.17 -4.76 9.93
C ARG A 87 2.08 -3.69 8.84
N ASN A 88 2.66 -3.94 7.66
CA ASN A 88 2.72 -2.96 6.58
C ASN A 88 1.36 -2.64 5.96
N ARG A 89 0.43 -3.60 5.95
CA ARG A 89 -0.98 -3.31 5.63
C ARG A 89 -1.56 -2.26 6.59
N TYR A 90 -1.38 -2.42 7.90
CA TYR A 90 -1.85 -1.43 8.88
C TYR A 90 -1.22 -0.05 8.66
N LEU A 91 0.10 0.00 8.42
CA LEU A 91 0.78 1.27 8.16
C LEU A 91 0.25 1.95 6.89
N LEU A 92 0.03 1.19 5.81
CA LEU A 92 -0.55 1.72 4.57
C LEU A 92 -1.96 2.28 4.80
N GLU A 93 -2.82 1.52 5.48
CA GLU A 93 -4.17 1.96 5.84
C GLU A 93 -4.13 3.23 6.69
N TRP A 94 -3.33 3.25 7.76
CA TRP A 94 -3.25 4.38 8.68
C TRP A 94 -2.62 5.63 8.05
N ILE A 95 -1.77 5.49 7.04
CA ILE A 95 -1.20 6.64 6.30
C ILE A 95 -2.23 7.20 5.31
N HIS A 96 -2.92 6.35 4.55
CA HIS A 96 -3.68 6.79 3.37
C HIS A 96 -5.18 6.95 3.58
N LEU A 97 -5.80 6.18 4.47
CA LEU A 97 -7.24 6.28 4.72
C LEU A 97 -7.60 7.60 5.41
N GLU A 98 -8.78 8.11 5.07
CA GLU A 98 -9.32 9.30 5.73
C GLU A 98 -9.68 9.00 7.19
N PRO A 99 -9.64 9.99 8.10
CA PRO A 99 -9.88 9.76 9.54
C PRO A 99 -11.20 9.03 9.84
N TYR A 100 -12.28 9.39 9.12
CA TYR A 100 -13.57 8.72 9.27
C TYR A 100 -13.54 7.27 8.77
N GLN A 101 -12.76 6.97 7.72
CA GLN A 101 -12.61 5.60 7.21
C GLN A 101 -11.86 4.72 8.22
N LEU A 102 -10.88 5.30 8.90
CA LEU A 102 -10.16 4.64 9.98
C LEU A 102 -11.08 4.35 11.17
N ALA A 103 -11.78 5.38 11.66
CA ALA A 103 -12.62 5.29 12.85
C ALA A 103 -13.85 4.39 12.67
N LEU A 104 -14.56 4.51 11.54
CA LEU A 104 -15.84 3.83 11.31
C LEU A 104 -15.69 2.44 10.70
N PHE A 105 -14.59 2.15 9.98
CA PHE A 105 -14.42 0.90 9.25
C PHE A 105 -13.13 0.16 9.60
N SER A 106 -11.95 0.75 9.38
CA SER A 106 -10.68 0.01 9.54
C SER A 106 -10.46 -0.46 10.98
N PHE A 107 -10.60 0.40 11.99
CA PHE A 107 -10.39 0.00 13.38
C PHE A 107 -11.44 -1.00 13.90
N PRO A 108 -12.75 -0.81 13.68
CA PRO A 108 -13.76 -1.80 14.09
C PRO A 108 -13.57 -3.16 13.42
N ILE A 109 -13.33 -3.18 12.10
CA ILE A 109 -13.09 -4.43 11.36
C ILE A 109 -11.79 -5.09 11.84
N THR A 110 -10.75 -4.31 12.09
CA THR A 110 -9.49 -4.82 12.64
C THR A 110 -9.69 -5.45 14.01
N LEU A 111 -10.44 -4.79 14.90
CA LEU A 111 -10.73 -5.32 16.23
C LEU A 111 -11.49 -6.64 16.15
N LEU A 112 -12.57 -6.69 15.37
CA LEU A 112 -13.35 -7.91 15.14
C LEU A 112 -12.47 -9.05 14.59
N LYS A 113 -11.62 -8.73 13.61
CA LYS A 113 -10.70 -9.69 12.99
C LYS A 113 -9.66 -10.21 13.99
N LEU A 114 -9.08 -9.34 14.81
CA LEU A 114 -8.09 -9.73 15.82
C LEU A 114 -8.72 -10.62 16.91
N ILE A 115 -9.96 -10.34 17.32
CA ILE A 115 -10.70 -11.20 18.25
C ILE A 115 -10.94 -12.58 17.62
N GLY A 116 -11.45 -12.62 16.38
CA GLY A 116 -11.69 -13.87 15.68
C GLY A 116 -10.42 -14.71 15.47
N GLU A 117 -9.32 -14.08 15.06
CA GLU A 117 -8.03 -14.75 14.90
C GLU A 117 -7.46 -15.22 16.25
N ALA A 118 -7.66 -14.47 17.33
CA ALA A 118 -7.26 -14.89 18.68
C ALA A 118 -8.03 -16.12 19.16
N LEU A 119 -9.35 -16.18 18.89
CA LEU A 119 -10.19 -17.36 19.17
C LEU A 119 -9.77 -18.59 18.35
N LEU A 120 -9.27 -18.37 17.13
CA LEU A 120 -8.69 -19.42 16.27
C LEU A 120 -7.20 -19.69 16.55
N PHE A 121 -6.64 -19.10 17.60
CA PHE A 121 -5.22 -19.20 17.99
C PHE A 121 -4.21 -18.75 16.91
N ASP A 122 -4.62 -17.99 15.89
CA ASP A 122 -3.72 -17.36 14.92
C ASP A 122 -3.18 -16.02 15.44
N ARG A 123 -1.94 -16.04 15.93
CA ARG A 123 -1.27 -14.84 16.47
C ARG A 123 -0.55 -14.01 15.41
N THR A 124 -0.58 -14.40 14.13
CA THR A 124 0.21 -13.76 13.06
C THR A 124 -0.19 -12.30 12.86
N ASN A 125 -1.50 -12.05 12.76
CA ASN A 125 -2.01 -10.70 12.56
C ASN A 125 -1.91 -9.84 13.81
N LEU A 126 -2.15 -10.43 15.00
CA LEU A 126 -1.96 -9.76 16.29
C LEU A 126 -0.53 -9.27 16.45
N ARG A 127 0.47 -10.12 16.17
CA ARG A 127 1.88 -9.71 16.15
C ARG A 127 2.14 -8.58 15.15
N GLY A 128 1.60 -8.68 13.94
CA GLY A 128 1.69 -7.63 12.93
C GLY A 128 1.11 -6.29 13.41
N PHE A 129 -0.04 -6.32 14.09
CA PHE A 129 -0.67 -5.14 14.69
C PHE A 129 0.20 -4.54 15.81
N CYS A 130 0.66 -5.36 16.75
CA CYS A 130 1.56 -4.93 17.83
C CYS A 130 2.87 -4.32 17.29
N LEU A 131 3.39 -4.81 16.16
CA LEU A 131 4.55 -4.21 15.50
C LEU A 131 4.24 -2.89 14.78
N ALA A 132 2.97 -2.63 14.43
CA ALA A 132 2.55 -1.40 13.78
C ALA A 132 2.32 -0.26 14.78
N VAL A 133 1.80 -0.57 15.97
CA VAL A 133 1.46 0.42 17.01
C VAL A 133 2.62 1.36 17.38
N PRO A 134 3.86 0.89 17.64
CA PRO A 134 5.00 1.78 17.92
C PRO A 134 5.35 2.74 16.78
N ARG A 135 4.84 2.52 15.57
CA ARG A 135 5.08 3.38 14.40
C ARG A 135 4.05 4.50 14.24
N ILE A 136 3.04 4.59 15.12
CA ILE A 136 2.00 5.64 15.06
C ILE A 136 2.58 7.06 14.98
N PRO A 137 3.60 7.46 15.76
CA PRO A 137 4.18 8.81 15.63
C PRO A 137 4.73 9.10 14.23
N ALA A 138 5.38 8.11 13.62
CA ALA A 138 5.88 8.23 12.24
C ALA A 138 4.73 8.30 11.23
N VAL A 139 3.65 7.53 11.44
CA VAL A 139 2.43 7.59 10.63
C VAL A 139 1.81 9.00 10.69
N VAL A 140 1.67 9.59 11.88
CA VAL A 140 1.13 10.95 12.05
C VAL A 140 1.98 11.98 11.29
N LYS A 141 3.31 11.91 11.42
CA LYS A 141 4.23 12.78 10.67
C LYS A 141 4.05 12.63 9.16
N LYS A 142 3.91 11.41 8.67
CA LYS A 142 3.69 11.13 7.23
C LYS A 142 2.34 11.64 6.74
N ARG A 143 1.27 11.48 7.51
CA ARG A 143 -0.04 12.05 7.19
C ARG A 143 0.04 13.57 7.05
N ALA A 144 0.75 14.24 7.97
CA ALA A 144 0.95 15.68 7.91
C ALA A 144 1.74 16.11 6.66
N MET A 145 2.83 15.39 6.33
CA MET A 145 3.61 15.63 5.12
C MET A 145 2.76 15.45 3.85
N LEU A 146 2.04 14.32 3.77
CA LEU A 146 1.19 13.99 2.62
C LEU A 146 0.12 15.05 2.40
N ARG A 147 -0.55 15.51 3.45
CA ARG A 147 -1.56 16.58 3.37
C ARG A 147 -0.99 17.91 2.84
N ARG A 148 0.28 18.22 3.13
CA ARG A 148 0.93 19.44 2.64
C ARG A 148 1.37 19.34 1.20
N SER A 149 1.84 18.16 0.79
CA SER A 149 2.41 17.96 -0.55
C SER A 149 1.40 17.52 -1.60
N SER A 150 0.30 16.87 -1.21
CA SER A 150 -0.65 16.26 -2.14
C SER A 150 -1.68 17.26 -2.68
N SER A 151 -1.99 17.13 -3.96
CA SER A 151 -3.08 17.87 -4.62
C SER A 151 -4.44 17.17 -4.47
N LEU A 152 -4.47 15.88 -4.12
CA LEU A 152 -5.70 15.08 -4.02
C LEU A 152 -5.81 14.31 -2.71
N SER A 153 -7.04 14.16 -2.20
CA SER A 153 -7.37 13.20 -1.14
C SER A 153 -7.44 11.78 -1.68
N LEU A 154 -7.46 10.76 -0.80
CA LEU A 154 -7.66 9.38 -1.24
C LEU A 154 -9.04 9.22 -1.90
N SER A 155 -10.06 9.88 -1.34
CA SER A 155 -11.41 9.87 -1.89
C SER A 155 -11.47 10.45 -3.30
N ASP A 156 -10.69 11.51 -3.59
CA ASP A 156 -10.62 12.10 -4.94
C ASP A 156 -9.94 11.15 -5.92
N VAL A 157 -8.87 10.48 -5.50
CA VAL A 157 -8.20 9.44 -6.29
C VAL A 157 -9.18 8.32 -6.63
N LEU A 158 -9.91 7.79 -5.64
CA LEU A 158 -10.88 6.72 -5.86
C LEU A 158 -12.03 7.14 -6.78
N LYS A 159 -12.53 8.38 -6.66
CA LYS A 159 -13.52 8.93 -7.59
C LYS A 159 -12.98 8.98 -9.01
N ARG A 160 -11.74 9.44 -9.21
CA ARG A 160 -11.09 9.49 -10.53
C ARG A 160 -10.97 8.12 -11.15
N ILE A 161 -10.56 7.10 -10.39
CA ILE A 161 -10.40 5.74 -10.91
C ILE A 161 -11.75 5.14 -11.30
N ARG A 162 -12.79 5.35 -10.48
CA ARG A 162 -14.15 4.89 -10.81
C ARG A 162 -14.71 5.51 -12.09
N ALA A 163 -14.24 6.67 -12.51
CA ALA A 163 -14.67 7.27 -13.78
C ALA A 163 -14.14 6.55 -15.03
N TYR A 164 -13.20 5.61 -14.87
CA TYR A 164 -12.70 4.75 -15.96
C TYR A 164 -13.32 3.35 -15.96
N CYS A 165 -14.20 3.04 -15.00
CA CYS A 165 -14.90 1.76 -14.87
C CYS A 165 -16.36 1.93 -15.29
#